data_AF-A0A3D2QXF5-F1
#
_entry.id   AF-A0A3D2QXF5-F1
#
_cell.length_a   1.000
_cell.length_b   1.000
_cell.length_c   1.000
_cell.angle_alpha   90.00
_cell.angle_beta   90.00
_cell.angle_gamma   90.00
#
_symmetry.space_group_name_H-M   'P 1'
#
loop_
_entity.id
_entity.type
_entity.pdbx_description
1 polymer ?
#
loop_
_entity_poly.entity_id
_entity_poly.type
_entity_poly.pdbx_seq_one_letter_code
_entity_poly.pdbx_strand_id
1 'polypeptide(L)'
;MIARLSTQQADFQEKLSKLLAWESVSNTDVAQTVDDIIANIRQNGDQALIDYTNKFDGMDVSDISALTVDQSALKKAFDSLAEKEKIALQSAADRVHAYHQKQKQDTWTYTDDNGTLLGQKITPLDRVGLYVPGGKAAYPSSVLMNAIPAKVAGVEELIMVVPTPKGVANPLVLAAAHIAGVDKVFTVGGAQAVAALAYGTQTIPKVDKIVGPGNIYVATAKRAVFGQVGIDMIAGPSEILI
;
A
#
# COMPACT_ATOMS: atom_id res chain seq x y z
N MET A 1 -14.15 -9.22 -29.16
CA MET A 1 -15.58 -8.81 -29.30
C MET A 1 -16.08 -8.40 -27.92
N ILE A 2 -16.89 -7.34 -27.82
CA ILE A 2 -17.50 -6.90 -26.56
C ILE A 2 -18.77 -7.72 -26.31
N ALA A 3 -18.95 -8.24 -25.08
CA ALA A 3 -20.14 -8.98 -24.69
C ALA A 3 -21.38 -8.06 -24.77
N ARG A 4 -22.47 -8.55 -25.38
CA ARG A 4 -23.74 -7.82 -25.49
C ARG A 4 -24.82 -8.61 -24.78
N LEU A 5 -25.42 -8.02 -23.75
CA LEU A 5 -26.50 -8.60 -22.98
C LEU A 5 -27.76 -7.74 -23.17
N SER A 6 -28.94 -8.37 -23.11
CA SER A 6 -30.23 -7.67 -23.10
C SER A 6 -31.07 -8.21 -21.95
N THR A 7 -31.65 -7.31 -21.16
CA THR A 7 -32.53 -7.65 -20.03
C THR A 7 -33.82 -8.38 -20.44
N GLN A 8 -34.12 -8.42 -21.75
CA GLN A 8 -35.28 -9.13 -22.32
C GLN A 8 -34.97 -10.60 -22.65
N GLN A 9 -33.71 -11.02 -22.61
CA GLN A 9 -33.35 -12.41 -22.87
C GLN A 9 -33.64 -13.28 -21.65
N ALA A 10 -34.21 -14.47 -21.87
CA ALA A 10 -34.51 -15.42 -20.79
C ALA A 10 -33.26 -15.86 -20.01
N ASP A 11 -32.09 -15.83 -20.65
CA ASP A 11 -30.78 -16.20 -20.08
C ASP A 11 -29.95 -14.99 -19.61
N PHE A 12 -30.55 -13.80 -19.47
CA PHE A 12 -29.85 -12.57 -19.06
C PHE A 12 -29.08 -12.73 -17.75
N GLN A 13 -29.74 -13.27 -16.71
CA GLN A 13 -29.14 -13.43 -15.39
C GLN A 13 -27.96 -14.39 -15.38
N GLU A 14 -28.04 -15.47 -16.15
CA GLU A 14 -26.94 -16.44 -16.30
C GLU A 14 -25.75 -15.80 -17.01
N LYS A 15 -26.00 -15.11 -18.14
CA LYS A 15 -24.95 -14.40 -18.89
C LYS A 15 -24.29 -13.31 -18.06
N LEU A 16 -25.06 -12.55 -17.30
CA LEU A 16 -24.53 -11.50 -16.42
C LEU A 16 -23.69 -12.12 -15.30
N SER A 17 -24.19 -13.17 -14.64
CA SER A 17 -23.46 -13.87 -13.59
C SER A 17 -22.13 -14.43 -14.11
N LYS A 18 -22.11 -15.01 -15.32
CA LYS A 18 -20.89 -15.50 -15.96
C LYS A 18 -19.91 -14.39 -16.33
N LEU A 19 -20.41 -13.21 -16.70
CA LEU A 19 -19.58 -12.04 -17.02
C LEU A 19 -18.97 -11.44 -15.75
N LEU A 20 -19.73 -11.39 -14.66
CA LEU A 20 -19.30 -10.88 -13.35
C LEU A 20 -18.49 -11.91 -12.56
N ALA A 21 -18.58 -13.19 -12.91
CA ALA A 21 -17.86 -14.25 -12.24
C ALA A 21 -16.35 -14.05 -12.43
N TRP A 22 -15.72 -13.53 -11.38
CA TRP A 22 -14.28 -13.57 -11.27
C TRP A 22 -13.89 -14.69 -10.33
N GLU A 23 -13.39 -15.79 -10.90
CA GLU A 23 -12.62 -16.73 -10.13
C GLU A 23 -11.30 -16.03 -9.76
N SER A 24 -11.23 -15.55 -8.52
CA SER A 24 -9.93 -15.49 -7.86
C SER A 24 -9.45 -16.93 -7.83
N VAL A 25 -8.73 -17.38 -8.86
CA VAL A 25 -8.10 -18.70 -8.83
C VAL A 25 -7.17 -18.63 -7.64
N SER A 26 -7.63 -19.22 -6.54
CA SER A 26 -6.89 -19.53 -5.34
C SER A 26 -5.79 -20.47 -5.79
N ASN A 27 -4.72 -19.89 -6.32
CA ASN A 27 -3.60 -20.65 -6.80
C ASN A 27 -2.85 -21.14 -5.57
N THR A 28 -3.12 -22.38 -5.16
CA THR A 28 -2.51 -23.01 -3.99
C THR A 28 -0.99 -22.93 -4.03
N ASP A 29 -0.38 -22.95 -5.23
CA ASP A 29 1.07 -22.81 -5.41
C ASP A 29 1.56 -21.40 -5.03
N VAL A 30 0.77 -20.36 -5.35
CA VAL A 30 1.07 -18.98 -4.94
C VAL A 30 0.93 -18.85 -3.42
N ALA A 31 -0.11 -19.46 -2.84
CA ALA A 31 -0.30 -19.44 -1.39
C ALA A 31 0.88 -20.11 -0.67
N GLN A 32 1.27 -21.32 -1.08
CA GLN A 32 2.43 -22.01 -0.49
C GLN A 32 3.72 -21.20 -0.65
N THR A 33 3.97 -20.63 -1.83
CA THR A 33 5.14 -19.79 -2.07
C THR A 33 5.17 -18.57 -1.15
N VAL A 34 4.00 -17.94 -0.94
CA VAL A 34 3.86 -16.79 -0.05
C VAL A 34 4.08 -17.19 1.41
N ASP A 35 3.55 -18.32 1.85
CA ASP A 35 3.75 -18.83 3.20
C ASP A 35 5.22 -19.12 3.48
N ASP A 36 5.94 -19.73 2.52
CA ASP A 36 7.37 -19.99 2.62
C ASP A 36 8.18 -18.67 2.70
N ILE A 37 7.82 -17.66 1.89
CA ILE A 37 8.44 -16.33 1.94
C ILE A 37 8.21 -15.66 3.30
N ILE A 38 6.98 -15.71 3.82
CA ILE A 38 6.63 -15.14 5.11
C ILE A 38 7.42 -15.84 6.22
N ALA A 39 7.47 -17.17 6.23
CA ALA A 39 8.22 -17.94 7.21
C ALA A 39 9.72 -17.58 7.19
N ASN A 40 10.30 -17.47 5.99
CA ASN A 40 11.71 -17.11 5.84
C ASN A 40 12.01 -15.69 6.34
N ILE A 41 11.17 -14.70 6.02
CA ILE A 41 11.33 -13.32 6.52
C ILE A 41 11.23 -13.28 8.05
N ARG A 42 10.32 -14.04 8.66
CA ARG A 42 10.20 -14.11 10.12
C ARG A 42 11.43 -14.73 10.79
N GLN A 43 12.06 -15.71 10.13
CA GLN A 43 13.23 -16.39 10.68
C GLN A 43 14.53 -15.60 10.47
N ASN A 44 14.70 -15.02 9.29
CA ASN A 44 15.99 -14.51 8.82
C ASN A 44 16.01 -12.99 8.58
N GLY A 45 14.87 -12.29 8.74
CA GLY A 45 14.80 -10.83 8.74
C GLY A 45 15.39 -10.18 7.49
N ASP A 46 16.23 -9.18 7.69
CA ASP A 46 16.88 -8.39 6.63
C ASP A 46 17.64 -9.25 5.63
N GLN A 47 18.28 -10.35 6.06
CA GLN A 47 19.02 -11.22 5.14
C GLN A 47 18.09 -11.85 4.11
N ALA A 48 16.95 -12.41 4.55
CA ALA A 48 15.97 -12.96 3.63
C ALA A 48 15.37 -11.87 2.72
N LEU A 49 15.22 -10.64 3.23
CA LEU A 49 14.73 -9.52 2.44
C LEU A 49 15.71 -9.11 1.33
N ILE A 50 17.01 -9.08 1.62
CA ILE A 50 18.08 -8.88 0.63
C ILE A 50 18.05 -10.00 -0.42
N ASP A 51 18.02 -11.25 0.01
CA ASP A 51 18.04 -12.42 -0.89
C ASP A 51 16.86 -12.39 -1.87
N TYR A 52 15.65 -12.10 -1.39
CA TYR A 52 14.47 -11.99 -2.25
C TYR A 52 14.49 -10.75 -3.15
N THR A 53 15.01 -9.63 -2.68
CA THR A 53 15.20 -8.42 -3.51
C THR A 53 16.15 -8.72 -4.67
N ASN A 54 17.30 -9.34 -4.40
CA ASN A 54 18.25 -9.74 -5.46
C ASN A 54 17.60 -10.73 -6.44
N LYS A 55 16.88 -11.73 -5.93
CA LYS A 55 16.22 -12.75 -6.75
C LYS A 55 15.09 -12.21 -7.64
N PHE A 56 14.20 -11.39 -7.09
CA PHE A 56 12.97 -11.00 -7.79
C PHE A 56 13.08 -9.65 -8.49
N ASP A 57 13.84 -8.71 -7.93
CA ASP A 57 14.03 -7.38 -8.51
C ASP A 57 15.30 -7.30 -9.38
N GLY A 58 16.14 -8.36 -9.40
CA GLY A 58 17.35 -8.41 -10.22
C GLY A 58 18.39 -7.39 -9.76
N MET A 59 18.47 -7.19 -8.45
CA MET A 59 19.43 -6.31 -7.77
C MET A 59 20.69 -7.09 -7.40
N ASP A 60 21.75 -6.37 -7.04
CA ASP A 60 22.98 -6.92 -6.46
C ASP A 60 23.31 -6.13 -5.18
N VAL A 61 22.59 -6.46 -4.12
CA VAL A 61 22.66 -5.79 -2.81
C VAL A 61 23.22 -6.74 -1.78
N SER A 62 24.20 -6.29 -1.02
CA SER A 62 24.81 -7.02 0.11
C SER A 62 24.44 -6.45 1.47
N ASP A 63 23.90 -5.24 1.52
CA ASP A 63 23.59 -4.51 2.75
C ASP A 63 22.22 -3.84 2.67
N ILE A 64 21.43 -3.97 3.74
CA ILE A 64 20.05 -3.48 3.81
C ILE A 64 19.96 -1.94 3.71
N SER A 65 21.01 -1.21 4.09
CA SER A 65 21.08 0.25 3.94
C SER A 65 20.94 0.69 2.48
N ALA A 66 21.41 -0.12 1.51
CA ALA A 66 21.24 0.15 0.09
C ALA A 66 19.76 0.03 -0.37
N LEU A 67 18.91 -0.60 0.45
CA LEU A 67 17.46 -0.66 0.23
C LEU A 67 16.69 0.44 0.97
N THR A 68 17.37 1.37 1.63
CA THR A 68 16.75 2.49 2.34
C THR A 68 16.91 3.77 1.55
N VAL A 69 15.83 4.56 1.43
CA VAL A 69 15.86 5.86 0.75
C VAL A 69 15.78 6.97 1.78
N ASP A 70 16.82 7.79 1.84
CA ASP A 70 16.89 8.93 2.73
C ASP A 70 15.88 10.04 2.38
N GLN A 71 15.44 10.76 3.40
CA GLN A 71 14.56 11.94 3.25
C GLN A 71 15.15 13.00 2.30
N SER A 72 16.48 13.16 2.31
CA SER A 72 17.18 14.08 1.41
C SER A 72 17.05 13.65 -0.06
N ALA A 73 17.04 12.34 -0.34
CA ALA A 73 16.83 11.80 -1.68
C ALA A 73 15.39 12.02 -2.15
N LEU A 74 14.39 11.89 -1.27
CA LEU A 74 12.99 12.19 -1.60
C LEU A 74 12.81 13.67 -1.94
N LYS A 75 13.37 14.57 -1.14
CA LYS A 75 13.35 16.01 -1.42
C LYS A 75 14.06 16.33 -2.73
N LYS A 76 15.24 15.75 -2.96
CA LYS A 76 15.99 15.93 -4.22
C LYS A 76 15.18 15.46 -5.43
N ALA A 77 14.46 14.34 -5.32
CA ALA A 77 13.58 13.86 -6.38
C ALA A 77 12.50 14.91 -6.69
N PHE A 78 11.83 15.46 -5.67
CA PHE A 78 10.87 16.55 -5.84
C PHE A 78 11.50 17.80 -6.47
N ASP A 79 12.62 18.29 -5.92
CA ASP A 79 13.30 19.50 -6.39
C ASP A 79 13.76 19.38 -7.86
N SER A 80 14.08 18.17 -8.32
CA SER A 80 14.52 17.88 -9.69
C SER A 80 13.42 17.82 -10.73
N LEU A 81 12.14 17.75 -10.32
CA LEU A 81 11.01 17.69 -11.24
C LEU A 81 10.85 18.99 -12.03
N ALA A 82 10.28 18.87 -13.24
CA ALA A 82 9.87 20.04 -13.99
C ALA A 82 8.77 20.80 -13.24
N GLU A 83 8.73 22.13 -13.40
CA GLU A 83 7.81 22.98 -12.64
C GLU A 83 6.33 22.57 -12.82
N LYS A 84 5.96 22.15 -14.04
CA LYS A 84 4.60 21.65 -14.31
C LYS A 84 4.25 20.40 -13.51
N GLU A 85 5.21 19.51 -13.29
CA GLU A 85 5.01 18.27 -12.53
C GLU A 85 4.89 18.56 -11.04
N LYS A 86 5.71 19.49 -10.52
CA LYS A 86 5.60 19.98 -9.13
C LYS A 86 4.22 20.57 -8.85
N ILE A 87 3.77 21.47 -9.72
CA ILE A 87 2.45 22.10 -9.60
C ILE A 87 1.33 21.05 -9.66
N ALA A 88 1.42 20.08 -10.57
CA ALA A 88 0.43 19.03 -10.70
C ALA A 88 0.37 18.12 -9.45
N LEU A 89 1.52 17.69 -8.93
CA LEU A 89 1.60 16.87 -7.72
C LEU A 89 1.09 17.63 -6.49
N GLN A 90 1.49 18.90 -6.31
CA GLN A 90 1.05 19.71 -5.18
C GLN A 90 -0.46 19.95 -5.24
N SER A 91 -1.00 20.30 -6.40
CA SER A 91 -2.45 20.49 -6.60
C SER A 91 -3.24 19.21 -6.27
N ALA A 92 -2.75 18.04 -6.71
CA ALA A 92 -3.37 16.77 -6.35
C ALA A 92 -3.31 16.52 -4.84
N ALA A 93 -2.14 16.74 -4.22
CA ALA A 93 -1.96 16.55 -2.78
C ALA A 93 -2.87 17.45 -1.95
N ASP A 94 -2.94 18.74 -2.29
CA ASP A 94 -3.77 19.73 -1.59
C ASP A 94 -5.26 19.36 -1.64
N ARG A 95 -5.73 18.89 -2.80
CA ARG A 95 -7.11 18.46 -2.98
C ARG A 95 -7.43 17.21 -2.18
N VAL A 96 -6.56 16.21 -2.20
CA VAL A 96 -6.72 14.98 -1.41
C VAL A 96 -6.71 15.30 0.09
N HIS A 97 -5.80 16.16 0.53
CA HIS A 97 -5.70 16.62 1.91
C HIS A 97 -6.97 17.35 2.34
N ALA A 98 -7.42 18.35 1.58
CA ALA A 98 -8.62 19.13 1.89
C ALA A 98 -9.88 18.27 1.99
N TYR A 99 -10.00 17.22 1.16
CA TYR A 99 -11.11 16.29 1.23
C TYR A 99 -11.07 15.43 2.50
N HIS A 100 -9.93 14.81 2.81
CA HIS A 100 -9.82 13.94 3.97
C HIS A 100 -9.88 14.71 5.30
N GLN A 101 -9.46 15.98 5.33
CA GLN A 101 -9.64 16.84 6.51
C GLN A 101 -11.12 16.98 6.88
N LYS A 102 -12.03 17.02 5.90
CA LYS A 102 -13.49 17.06 6.16
C LYS A 102 -14.06 15.74 6.67
N GLN A 103 -13.35 14.62 6.48
CA GLN A 103 -13.78 13.29 6.91
C GLN A 103 -13.19 12.88 8.26
N LYS A 104 -12.23 13.63 8.79
CA LYS A 104 -11.60 13.34 10.08
C LYS A 104 -12.64 13.38 11.19
N GLN A 105 -12.64 12.34 12.03
CA GLN A 105 -13.55 12.21 13.17
C GLN A 105 -12.89 12.74 14.44
N ASP A 106 -13.66 13.47 15.24
CA ASP A 106 -13.24 13.96 16.54
C ASP A 106 -13.65 13.01 17.67
N THR A 107 -12.87 12.99 18.74
CA THR A 107 -13.26 12.35 20.01
C THR A 107 -14.43 13.13 20.62
N TRP A 108 -15.44 12.43 21.12
CA TRP A 108 -16.60 13.05 21.76
C TRP A 108 -17.07 12.29 22.99
N THR A 109 -17.79 12.99 23.87
CA THR A 109 -18.41 12.44 25.08
C THR A 109 -19.74 13.14 25.35
N TYR A 110 -20.69 12.45 25.97
CA TYR A 110 -21.92 13.03 26.52
C TYR A 110 -22.32 12.31 27.82
N THR A 111 -23.13 12.98 28.63
CA THR A 111 -23.73 12.38 29.83
C THR A 111 -25.20 12.13 29.57
N ASP A 112 -25.68 10.91 29.81
CA ASP A 112 -27.10 10.56 29.66
C ASP A 112 -27.97 11.08 30.82
N ASP A 113 -29.29 10.94 30.69
CA ASP A 113 -30.26 11.41 31.69
C ASP A 113 -30.11 10.73 33.06
N ASN A 114 -29.45 9.57 33.11
CA ASN A 114 -29.18 8.83 34.34
C ASN A 114 -27.81 9.20 34.96
N GLY A 115 -27.08 10.15 34.37
CA GLY A 115 -25.77 10.61 34.83
C GLY A 115 -24.58 9.78 34.32
N THR A 116 -24.78 8.84 33.40
CA THR A 116 -23.71 7.99 32.85
C THR A 116 -22.92 8.77 31.79
N LEU A 117 -21.60 8.86 31.95
CA LEU A 117 -20.71 9.41 30.92
C LEU A 117 -20.41 8.36 29.85
N LEU A 118 -20.80 8.65 28.61
CA LEU A 118 -20.56 7.83 27.43
C LEU A 118 -19.74 8.62 26.40
N GLY A 119 -19.07 7.94 25.48
CA GLY A 119 -18.22 8.61 24.51
C GLY A 119 -17.54 7.67 23.52
N GLN A 120 -16.86 8.29 22.55
CA GLN A 120 -16.01 7.61 21.60
C GLN A 120 -14.67 8.33 21.53
N LYS A 121 -13.60 7.61 21.87
CA LYS A 121 -12.22 8.07 21.68
C LYS A 121 -11.73 7.62 20.31
N ILE A 122 -11.33 8.58 19.49
CA ILE A 122 -10.72 8.36 18.18
C ILE A 122 -9.22 8.59 18.31
N THR A 123 -8.41 7.59 17.93
CA THR A 123 -6.95 7.69 17.89
C THR A 123 -6.42 7.17 16.54
N PRO A 124 -5.37 7.78 15.98
CA PRO A 124 -4.69 7.23 14.81
C PRO A 124 -4.03 5.89 15.15
N LEU A 125 -3.64 5.15 14.11
CA LEU A 125 -2.70 4.05 14.28
C LEU A 125 -1.29 4.60 14.50
N ASP A 126 -0.49 3.93 15.32
CA ASP A 126 0.89 4.34 15.59
C ASP A 126 1.73 4.23 14.31
N ARG A 127 1.64 3.10 13.60
CA ARG A 127 2.39 2.87 12.35
C ARG A 127 1.56 2.26 11.23
N VAL A 128 1.74 2.79 10.02
CA VAL A 128 1.09 2.26 8.80
C VAL A 128 2.12 1.97 7.72
N GLY A 129 2.00 0.80 7.10
CA GLY A 129 2.74 0.39 5.93
C GLY A 129 1.99 0.71 4.64
N LEU A 130 2.66 1.33 3.68
CA LEU A 130 2.16 1.66 2.34
C LEU A 130 2.93 0.85 1.30
N TYR A 131 2.26 -0.10 0.66
CA TYR A 131 2.82 -0.79 -0.50
C TYR A 131 2.54 -0.01 -1.78
N VAL A 132 3.58 0.28 -2.56
CA VAL A 132 3.48 0.94 -3.86
C VAL A 132 4.07 0.01 -4.93
N PRO A 133 3.32 -0.34 -6.00
CA PRO A 133 3.88 -1.11 -7.10
C PRO A 133 5.08 -0.41 -7.76
N GLY A 134 6.09 -1.17 -8.13
CA GLY A 134 7.27 -0.68 -8.85
C GLY A 134 7.15 -0.79 -10.37
N GLY A 135 8.24 -0.40 -11.06
CA GLY A 135 8.36 -0.52 -12.52
C GLY A 135 7.35 0.34 -13.29
N LYS A 136 6.71 -0.23 -14.32
CA LYS A 136 5.76 0.50 -15.20
C LYS A 136 4.43 0.84 -14.51
N ALA A 137 4.14 0.24 -13.36
CA ALA A 137 2.94 0.49 -12.56
C ALA A 137 3.18 1.46 -11.39
N ALA A 138 4.35 2.13 -11.36
CA ALA A 138 4.69 3.08 -10.32
C ALA A 138 3.95 4.41 -10.52
N TYR A 139 2.81 4.56 -9.81
CA TYR A 139 1.96 5.74 -9.91
C TYR A 139 2.10 6.67 -8.70
N PRO A 140 2.49 7.94 -8.88
CA PRO A 140 2.54 8.91 -7.77
C PRO A 140 1.16 9.13 -7.13
N SER A 141 0.08 9.01 -7.90
CA SER A 141 -1.28 9.11 -7.39
C SER A 141 -1.60 8.06 -6.31
N SER A 142 -1.08 6.84 -6.45
CA SER A 142 -1.27 5.79 -5.45
C SER A 142 -0.57 6.13 -4.13
N VAL A 143 0.58 6.82 -4.19
CA VAL A 143 1.26 7.34 -3.01
C VAL A 143 0.37 8.38 -2.32
N LEU A 144 -0.06 9.41 -3.06
CA LEU A 144 -0.85 10.51 -2.50
C LEU A 144 -2.17 10.01 -1.88
N MET A 145 -2.88 9.10 -2.58
CA MET A 145 -4.19 8.59 -2.14
C MET A 145 -4.13 7.69 -0.91
N ASN A 146 -2.96 7.13 -0.56
CA ASN A 146 -2.80 6.32 0.65
C ASN A 146 -2.09 7.07 1.78
N ALA A 147 -1.04 7.84 1.45
CA ALA A 147 -0.20 8.51 2.44
C ALA A 147 -0.90 9.72 3.06
N ILE A 148 -1.57 10.55 2.27
CA ILE A 148 -2.21 11.77 2.77
C ILE A 148 -3.32 11.47 3.78
N PRO A 149 -4.24 10.51 3.55
CA PRO A 149 -5.24 10.16 4.54
C PRO A 149 -4.64 9.67 5.87
N ALA A 150 -3.55 8.90 5.82
CA ALA A 150 -2.84 8.46 7.02
C ALA A 150 -2.28 9.65 7.81
N LYS A 151 -1.68 10.63 7.12
CA LYS A 151 -1.16 11.85 7.75
C LYS A 151 -2.25 12.76 8.30
N VAL A 152 -3.38 12.89 7.58
CA VAL A 152 -4.56 13.62 8.09
C VAL A 152 -5.12 12.96 9.35
N ALA A 153 -5.20 11.63 9.37
CA ALA A 153 -5.62 10.88 10.55
C ALA A 153 -4.70 11.10 11.76
N GLY A 154 -3.41 11.36 11.51
CA GLY A 154 -2.40 11.62 12.53
C GLY A 154 -1.48 10.43 12.80
N VAL A 155 -1.31 9.53 11.84
CA VAL A 155 -0.37 8.40 11.95
C VAL A 155 1.05 8.93 12.15
N GLU A 156 1.73 8.43 13.20
CA GLU A 156 3.05 8.91 13.60
C GLU A 156 4.14 8.43 12.64
N GLU A 157 4.17 7.13 12.32
CA GLU A 157 5.13 6.57 11.37
C GLU A 157 4.43 5.92 10.16
N LEU A 158 4.60 6.54 9.00
CA LEU A 158 4.17 6.04 7.70
C LEU A 158 5.38 5.51 6.93
N ILE A 159 5.35 4.20 6.66
CA ILE A 159 6.46 3.46 6.05
C ILE A 159 6.05 3.02 4.66
N MET A 160 6.74 3.50 3.63
CA MET A 160 6.48 3.11 2.25
C MET A 160 7.47 2.02 1.80
N VAL A 161 6.95 0.99 1.14
CA VAL A 161 7.76 0.00 0.42
C VAL A 161 7.44 0.09 -1.06
N VAL A 162 8.48 0.15 -1.89
CA VAL A 162 8.35 0.24 -3.35
C VAL A 162 9.50 -0.51 -4.03
N PRO A 163 9.27 -1.61 -4.78
CA PRO A 163 10.36 -2.30 -5.43
C PRO A 163 10.96 -1.44 -6.55
N THR A 164 12.28 -1.50 -6.70
CA THR A 164 13.01 -0.84 -7.80
C THR A 164 13.71 -1.88 -8.66
N PRO A 165 12.99 -2.62 -9.54
CA PRO A 165 13.60 -3.62 -10.39
C PRO A 165 14.79 -3.04 -11.17
N LYS A 166 15.94 -3.72 -11.10
CA LYS A 166 17.22 -3.30 -11.69
C LYS A 166 17.72 -1.93 -11.22
N GLY A 167 17.31 -1.50 -10.03
CA GLY A 167 17.72 -0.24 -9.39
C GLY A 167 17.01 1.00 -9.92
N VAL A 168 15.98 0.82 -10.76
CA VAL A 168 15.28 1.93 -11.40
C VAL A 168 14.13 2.41 -10.51
N ALA A 169 14.35 3.55 -9.85
CA ALA A 169 13.31 4.25 -9.10
C ALA A 169 12.56 5.26 -9.98
N ASN A 170 11.27 5.48 -9.69
CA ASN A 170 10.47 6.53 -10.34
C ASN A 170 10.58 7.85 -9.55
N PRO A 171 11.18 8.92 -10.11
CA PRO A 171 11.32 10.21 -9.42
C PRO A 171 9.99 10.81 -8.96
N LEU A 172 8.91 10.63 -9.72
CA LEU A 172 7.57 11.14 -9.35
C LEU A 172 7.03 10.43 -8.11
N VAL A 173 7.31 9.13 -7.94
CA VAL A 173 6.89 8.37 -6.75
C VAL A 173 7.64 8.83 -5.51
N LEU A 174 8.96 9.04 -5.61
CA LEU A 174 9.77 9.56 -4.51
C LEU A 174 9.36 11.00 -4.14
N ALA A 175 9.10 11.84 -5.15
CA ALA A 175 8.59 13.19 -4.96
C ALA A 175 7.20 13.20 -4.31
N ALA A 176 6.30 12.30 -4.71
CA ALA A 176 4.99 12.15 -4.08
C ALA A 176 5.10 11.70 -2.62
N ALA A 177 6.05 10.82 -2.30
CA ALA A 177 6.32 10.40 -0.93
C ALA A 177 6.82 11.57 -0.06
N HIS A 178 7.68 12.44 -0.62
CA HIS A 178 8.11 13.67 0.03
C HIS A 178 6.92 14.60 0.33
N ILE A 179 6.12 14.95 -0.68
CA ILE A 179 4.97 15.85 -0.53
C ILE A 179 3.94 15.30 0.45
N ALA A 180 3.70 13.98 0.41
CA ALA A 180 2.73 13.33 1.29
C ALA A 180 3.25 13.08 2.71
N GLY A 181 4.50 13.44 3.02
CA GLY A 181 5.07 13.32 4.37
C GLY A 181 5.35 11.88 4.82
N VAL A 182 5.73 10.99 3.90
CA VAL A 182 6.16 9.62 4.25
C VAL A 182 7.46 9.67 5.05
N ASP A 183 7.55 8.93 6.17
CA ASP A 183 8.68 9.04 7.12
C ASP A 183 9.85 8.11 6.75
N LYS A 184 9.56 6.91 6.26
CA LYS A 184 10.56 5.92 5.86
C LYS A 184 10.20 5.30 4.52
N VAL A 185 11.19 5.10 3.66
CA VAL A 185 11.01 4.49 2.34
C VAL A 185 12.03 3.38 2.13
N PHE A 186 11.56 2.20 1.75
CA PHE A 186 12.39 1.04 1.46
C PHE A 186 12.15 0.53 0.04
N THR A 187 13.21 0.22 -0.70
CA THR A 187 13.14 -0.22 -2.10
C THR A 187 12.88 -1.71 -2.27
N VAL A 188 11.88 -2.22 -1.54
CA VAL A 188 11.49 -3.64 -1.50
C VAL A 188 10.03 -3.82 -1.95
N GLY A 189 9.71 -5.00 -2.49
CA GLY A 189 8.35 -5.31 -2.96
C GLY A 189 7.89 -6.74 -2.69
N GLY A 190 6.83 -7.17 -3.36
CA GLY A 190 6.32 -8.53 -3.30
C GLY A 190 5.80 -8.97 -1.92
N ALA A 191 5.71 -10.28 -1.73
CA ALA A 191 5.27 -10.88 -0.46
C ALA A 191 6.28 -10.64 0.66
N GLN A 192 7.57 -10.56 0.34
CA GLN A 192 8.64 -10.31 1.30
C GLN A 192 8.53 -8.92 1.96
N ALA A 193 8.14 -7.88 1.21
CA ALA A 193 7.92 -6.55 1.77
C ALA A 193 6.67 -6.52 2.68
N VAL A 194 5.60 -7.22 2.30
CA VAL A 194 4.40 -7.34 3.14
C VAL A 194 4.74 -8.07 4.45
N ALA A 195 5.51 -9.16 4.37
CA ALA A 195 5.99 -9.88 5.55
C ALA A 195 6.85 -9.00 6.46
N ALA A 196 7.80 -8.26 5.87
CA ALA A 196 8.67 -7.35 6.62
C ALA A 196 7.89 -6.25 7.34
N LEU A 197 6.87 -5.67 6.70
CA LEU A 197 5.97 -4.71 7.35
C LEU A 197 5.14 -5.37 8.47
N ALA A 198 4.61 -6.58 8.25
CA ALA A 198 3.69 -7.22 9.19
C ALA A 198 4.38 -7.78 10.45
N TYR A 199 5.63 -8.23 10.32
CA TYR A 199 6.37 -8.87 11.40
C TYR A 199 7.55 -8.03 11.91
N GLY A 200 7.98 -7.04 11.14
CA GLY A 200 9.21 -6.30 11.38
C GLY A 200 10.44 -7.11 10.98
N THR A 201 11.53 -6.40 10.71
CA THR A 201 12.89 -6.92 10.60
C THR A 201 13.81 -6.08 11.48
N GLN A 202 15.12 -6.29 11.41
CA GLN A 202 16.10 -5.46 12.11
C GLN A 202 16.06 -4.01 11.62
N THR A 203 15.78 -3.80 10.32
CA THR A 203 15.72 -2.47 9.70
C THR A 203 14.29 -1.95 9.50
N ILE A 204 13.34 -2.79 9.08
CA ILE A 204 11.97 -2.37 8.79
C ILE A 204 11.11 -2.51 10.04
N PRO A 205 10.57 -1.41 10.60
CA PRO A 205 9.67 -1.49 11.74
C PRO A 205 8.39 -2.26 11.40
N LYS A 206 7.92 -3.05 12.37
CA LYS A 206 6.58 -3.62 12.33
C LYS A 206 5.52 -2.50 12.31
N VAL A 207 4.52 -2.63 11.44
CA VAL A 207 3.37 -1.72 11.35
C VAL A 207 2.08 -2.35 11.88
N ASP A 208 1.05 -1.53 12.09
CA ASP A 208 -0.26 -1.99 12.59
C ASP A 208 -1.27 -2.24 11.46
N LYS A 209 -1.09 -1.57 10.30
CA LYS A 209 -1.92 -1.76 9.11
C LYS A 209 -1.09 -1.63 7.84
N ILE A 210 -1.39 -2.46 6.84
CA ILE A 210 -0.78 -2.39 5.50
C ILE A 210 -1.84 -2.02 4.47
N VAL A 211 -1.58 -0.98 3.70
CA VAL A 211 -2.45 -0.50 2.62
C VAL A 211 -1.72 -0.48 1.29
N GLY A 212 -2.48 -0.38 0.20
CA GLY A 212 -1.94 -0.25 -1.15
C GLY A 212 -2.12 -1.51 -1.99
N PRO A 213 -2.42 -1.37 -3.29
CA PRO A 213 -2.65 -2.48 -4.20
C PRO A 213 -1.34 -3.13 -4.63
N GLY A 214 -1.40 -4.39 -5.04
CA GLY A 214 -0.25 -5.11 -5.58
C GLY A 214 -0.66 -6.29 -6.44
N ASN A 215 0.34 -7.04 -6.92
CA ASN A 215 0.09 -8.25 -7.69
C ASN A 215 -0.47 -9.38 -6.82
N ILE A 216 -0.70 -10.55 -7.41
CA ILE A 216 -1.27 -11.71 -6.71
C ILE A 216 -0.46 -12.15 -5.48
N TYR A 217 0.87 -12.01 -5.49
CA TYR A 217 1.72 -12.35 -4.34
C TYR A 217 1.51 -11.38 -3.18
N VAL A 218 1.41 -10.08 -3.47
CA VAL A 218 1.11 -9.05 -2.46
C VAL A 218 -0.30 -9.24 -1.89
N ALA A 219 -1.28 -9.48 -2.76
CA ALA A 219 -2.66 -9.74 -2.35
C ALA A 219 -2.78 -10.98 -1.45
N THR A 220 -2.09 -12.06 -1.83
CA THR A 220 -2.05 -13.32 -1.06
C THR A 220 -1.31 -13.14 0.25
N ALA A 221 -0.18 -12.40 0.27
CA ALA A 221 0.55 -12.10 1.49
C ALA A 221 -0.27 -11.23 2.46
N LYS A 222 -0.96 -10.19 1.96
CA LYS A 222 -1.86 -9.36 2.77
C LYS A 222 -2.97 -10.18 3.41
N ARG A 223 -3.53 -11.14 2.68
CA ARG A 223 -4.50 -12.10 3.24
C ARG A 223 -3.87 -12.97 4.33
N ALA A 224 -2.67 -13.50 4.11
CA ALA A 224 -1.99 -14.38 5.05
C ALA A 224 -1.56 -13.68 6.36
N VAL A 225 -1.25 -12.37 6.30
CA VAL A 225 -0.88 -11.58 7.49
C VAL A 225 -2.06 -10.87 8.15
N PHE A 226 -3.27 -11.00 7.62
CA PHE A 226 -4.46 -10.40 8.21
C PHE A 226 -4.71 -10.99 9.62
N GLY A 227 -4.96 -10.11 10.59
CA GLY A 227 -5.08 -10.45 12.01
C GLY A 227 -3.80 -10.20 12.80
N GLN A 228 -2.62 -10.32 12.17
CA GLN A 228 -1.36 -9.79 12.72
C GLN A 228 -1.28 -8.27 12.49
N VAL A 229 -1.75 -7.83 11.32
CA VAL A 229 -1.92 -6.42 10.95
C VAL A 229 -3.29 -6.23 10.30
N GLY A 230 -3.81 -5.00 10.35
CA GLY A 230 -4.94 -4.62 9.52
C GLY A 230 -4.55 -4.57 8.05
N ILE A 231 -5.52 -4.82 7.16
CA ILE A 231 -5.38 -4.53 5.72
C ILE A 231 -6.52 -3.61 5.28
N ASP A 232 -6.37 -2.96 4.13
CA ASP A 232 -7.42 -2.18 3.46
C ASP A 232 -8.47 -3.10 2.81
N MET A 233 -8.09 -3.78 1.73
CA MET A 233 -8.87 -4.74 0.97
C MET A 233 -7.95 -5.61 0.12
N ILE A 234 -8.46 -6.74 -0.36
CA ILE A 234 -7.78 -7.53 -1.40
C ILE A 234 -8.18 -6.93 -2.74
N ALA A 235 -7.28 -6.18 -3.36
CA ALA A 235 -7.57 -5.43 -4.57
C ALA A 235 -7.98 -6.35 -5.74
N GLY A 236 -9.07 -5.96 -6.41
CA GLY A 236 -9.55 -6.56 -7.66
C GLY A 236 -8.99 -5.89 -8.91
N PRO A 237 -9.41 -6.25 -10.14
CA PRO A 237 -9.06 -5.52 -11.34
C PRO A 237 -9.87 -4.21 -11.30
N SER A 238 -9.41 -3.18 -12.00
CA SER A 238 -10.22 -1.96 -12.09
C SER A 238 -11.45 -2.18 -12.97
N GLU A 239 -12.62 -1.73 -12.51
CA GLU A 239 -13.90 -1.82 -13.22
C GLU A 239 -14.55 -0.43 -13.37
N ILE A 240 -15.33 -0.24 -14.42
CA ILE A 240 -16.12 0.97 -14.67
C ILE A 240 -17.44 0.60 -15.37
N LEU A 241 -18.56 1.17 -14.90
CA LEU A 241 -19.89 1.04 -15.50
C LEU A 241 -20.33 2.44 -15.96
N ILE A 242 -20.78 2.56 -17.21
CA ILE A 242 -21.29 3.79 -17.83
C ILE A 242 -22.77 3.60 -18.13
#